data_AF-A0A9D7XYM1-F1
#
_entry.id   AF-A0A9D7XYM1-F1
#
_cell.length_a   1.000
_cell.length_b   1.000
_cell.length_c   1.000
_cell.angle_alpha   90.00
_cell.angle_beta   90.00
_cell.angle_gamma   90.00
#
_symmetry.space_group_name_H-M   'P 1'
#
loop_
_entity.id
_entity.type
_entity.pdbx_description
1 polymer ?
#
loop_
_entity_poly.entity_id
_entity_poly.type
_entity_poly.pdbx_seq_one_letter_code
_entity_poly.pdbx_strand_id
1 'polypeptide(L)'
;MNLRHGIPAKTVDQIANVLAHFPAVDEAVLFGSRAKGTFKPGSDIDLSLIGAALDWRTVGKIYDALDDLLLPYRFSLILFDRNTDPDVAAHIARVGIPLFQREHACGELVRY
;
A
#
# COMPACT_ATOMS: atom_id res chain seq x y z
N MET A 1 -2.07 15.55 -8.94
CA MET A 1 -1.89 14.13 -9.34
C MET A 1 -3.28 13.52 -9.59
N ASN A 2 -3.44 12.79 -10.69
CA ASN A 2 -4.74 12.36 -11.21
C ASN A 2 -5.46 11.36 -10.27
N LEU A 3 -6.59 11.79 -9.71
CA LEU A 3 -7.46 11.10 -8.73
C LEU A 3 -8.25 9.91 -9.32
N ARG A 4 -7.62 9.03 -10.09
CA ARG A 4 -8.33 7.94 -10.81
C ARG A 4 -8.94 6.87 -9.90
N HIS A 5 -8.51 6.80 -8.64
CA HIS A 5 -8.95 5.79 -7.66
C HIS A 5 -9.99 6.29 -6.64
N GLY A 6 -10.39 7.57 -6.72
CA GLY A 6 -11.43 8.15 -5.85
C GLY A 6 -11.14 8.10 -4.36
N ILE A 7 -9.86 8.15 -3.97
CA ILE A 7 -9.43 8.33 -2.58
C ILE A 7 -8.99 9.79 -2.45
N PRO A 8 -9.50 10.56 -1.47
CA PRO A 8 -9.06 11.94 -1.24
C PRO A 8 -7.56 12.00 -0.98
N ALA A 9 -6.88 13.05 -1.47
CA ALA A 9 -5.44 13.24 -1.26
C ALA A 9 -5.07 13.16 0.23
N LYS A 10 -5.83 13.83 1.09
CA LYS A 10 -5.67 13.76 2.56
C LYS A 10 -5.70 12.32 3.10
N THR A 11 -6.57 11.47 2.58
CA THR A 11 -6.64 10.07 2.99
C THR A 11 -5.42 9.29 2.52
N VAL A 12 -4.94 9.53 1.30
CA VAL A 12 -3.67 8.96 0.81
C VAL A 12 -2.51 9.39 1.70
N ASP A 13 -2.43 10.66 2.08
CA ASP A 13 -1.40 11.18 2.98
C ASP A 13 -1.45 10.53 4.37
N GLN A 14 -2.65 10.32 4.92
CA GLN A 14 -2.84 9.60 6.19
C GLN A 14 -2.36 8.15 6.11
N ILE A 15 -2.71 7.44 5.02
CA ILE A 15 -2.26 6.05 4.78
C ILE A 15 -0.73 6.02 4.67
N ALA A 16 -0.15 6.89 3.85
CA ALA A 16 1.30 6.97 3.66
C ALA A 16 2.03 7.29 4.97
N ASN A 17 1.47 8.19 5.79
CA ASN A 17 2.03 8.51 7.10
C ASN A 17 2.00 7.30 8.04
N VAL A 18 0.92 6.53 8.10
CA VAL A 18 0.87 5.29 8.89
C VAL A 18 1.97 4.33 8.42
N LEU A 19 2.05 4.06 7.12
CA LEU A 19 3.04 3.13 6.54
C LEU A 19 4.49 3.58 6.79
N ALA A 20 4.76 4.88 6.81
CA ALA A 20 6.08 5.42 7.10
C ALA A 20 6.61 5.00 8.49
N HIS A 21 5.72 4.81 9.48
CA HIS A 21 6.07 4.37 10.83
C HIS A 21 6.44 2.88 10.93
N PHE A 22 6.28 2.11 9.86
CA PHE A 22 6.65 0.69 9.82
C PHE A 22 7.87 0.50 8.91
N PRO A 23 9.10 0.45 9.46
CA PRO A 23 10.34 0.35 8.66
C PRO A 23 10.42 -0.89 7.77
N ALA A 24 9.65 -1.94 8.10
CA ALA A 24 9.57 -3.15 7.31
C ALA A 24 8.77 -3.00 6.01
N VAL A 25 8.03 -1.89 5.83
CA VAL A 25 7.30 -1.58 4.58
C VAL A 25 8.19 -0.73 3.69
N ASP A 26 8.54 -1.27 2.53
CA ASP A 26 9.30 -0.59 1.48
C ASP A 26 8.36 0.04 0.45
N GLU A 27 7.25 -0.62 0.12
CA GLU A 27 6.26 -0.11 -0.84
C GLU A 27 4.83 -0.56 -0.46
N ALA A 28 3.85 0.29 -0.78
CA ALA A 28 2.44 -0.08 -0.76
C ALA A 28 1.75 0.29 -2.07
N VAL A 29 1.12 -0.71 -2.69
CA VAL A 29 0.45 -0.61 -3.98
C VAL A 29 -1.03 -0.82 -3.81
N LEU A 30 -1.83 0.18 -4.21
CA LEU A 30 -3.27 0.05 -4.31
C LEU A 30 -3.63 -0.88 -5.46
N PHE A 31 -4.50 -1.85 -5.18
CA PHE A 31 -5.04 -2.75 -6.18
C PHE A 31 -6.57 -2.82 -6.10
N GLY A 32 -7.17 -3.89 -6.61
CA GLY A 32 -8.61 -4.09 -6.55
C GLY A 32 -9.43 -3.10 -7.38
N SER A 33 -10.66 -2.83 -6.93
CA SER A 33 -11.66 -2.07 -7.70
C SER A 33 -11.26 -0.60 -7.91
N ARG A 34 -10.58 0.00 -6.93
CA ARG A 34 -10.12 1.39 -7.00
C ARG A 34 -8.99 1.57 -8.00
N ALA A 35 -8.05 0.63 -8.05
CA ALA A 35 -7.00 0.61 -9.06
C ALA A 35 -7.55 0.38 -10.48
N LYS A 36 -8.60 -0.44 -10.64
CA LYS A 36 -9.30 -0.63 -11.92
C LYS A 36 -10.16 0.56 -12.35
N GLY A 37 -10.48 1.49 -11.43
CA GLY A 37 -11.44 2.57 -11.69
C GLY A 37 -12.91 2.13 -11.70
N THR A 38 -13.22 0.91 -11.25
CA THR A 38 -14.59 0.34 -11.19
C THR A 38 -15.17 0.37 -9.78
N PHE A 39 -14.63 1.23 -8.91
CA PHE A 39 -15.04 1.35 -7.52
C PHE A 39 -16.41 2.06 -7.39
N LYS A 40 -17.09 1.80 -6.29
CA LYS A 40 -18.33 2.48 -5.88
C LYS A 40 -18.04 3.36 -4.65
N PRO A 41 -18.93 4.30 -4.29
CA PRO A 41 -18.86 4.96 -3.00
C PRO A 41 -18.79 3.92 -1.87
N GLY A 42 -17.80 4.04 -0.99
CA GLY A 42 -17.58 3.10 0.11
C GLY A 42 -16.83 1.82 -0.26
N SER A 43 -16.36 1.64 -1.50
CA SER A 43 -15.49 0.50 -1.83
C SER A 43 -14.23 0.49 -0.96
N ASP A 44 -13.81 -0.72 -0.61
CA ASP A 44 -12.61 -1.00 0.19
C ASP A 44 -11.35 -0.41 -0.46
N ILE A 45 -10.34 -0.19 0.38
CA ILE A 45 -8.99 0.19 -0.03
C ILE A 45 -8.12 -1.07 0.09
N ASP A 46 -7.90 -1.73 -1.04
CA ASP A 46 -7.07 -2.93 -1.16
C ASP A 46 -5.59 -2.54 -1.34
N LEU A 47 -4.74 -2.83 -0.35
CA LEU A 47 -3.31 -2.53 -0.38
C LEU A 47 -2.47 -3.80 -0.38
N SER A 48 -1.55 -3.85 -1.32
CA SER A 48 -0.48 -4.82 -1.38
C SER A 48 0.75 -4.20 -0.73
N LEU A 49 1.27 -4.84 0.32
CA LEU A 49 2.41 -4.35 1.08
C LEU A 49 3.65 -5.18 0.74
N ILE A 50 4.72 -4.49 0.39
CA ILE A 50 6.00 -5.08 -0.02
C ILE A 50 7.06 -4.64 0.98
N GLY A 51 7.89 -5.58 1.43
CA GLY A 51 9.12 -5.24 2.12
C GLY A 51 9.91 -6.47 2.56
N ALA A 52 11.24 -6.36 2.56
CA ALA A 52 12.12 -7.52 2.75
C ALA A 52 11.99 -8.19 4.14
N ALA A 53 11.67 -7.39 5.16
CA ALA A 53 11.47 -7.84 6.54
C ALA A 53 9.99 -7.88 6.96
N LEU A 54 9.06 -7.73 6.01
CA LEU A 54 7.64 -7.65 6.31
C LEU A 54 7.05 -9.04 6.60
N ASP A 55 6.32 -9.15 7.71
CA ASP A 55 5.64 -10.37 8.13
C ASP A 55 4.16 -10.10 8.43
N TRP A 56 3.37 -11.19 8.53
CA TRP A 56 1.93 -11.09 8.81
C TRP A 56 1.61 -10.43 10.16
N ARG A 57 2.51 -10.53 11.15
CA ARG A 57 2.35 -9.85 12.43
C ARG A 57 2.43 -8.33 12.27
N THR A 58 3.38 -7.86 11.46
CA THR A 58 3.53 -6.44 11.14
C THR A 58 2.38 -5.96 10.27
N VAL A 59 1.94 -6.74 9.30
CA VAL A 59 0.73 -6.44 8.50
C VAL A 59 -0.50 -6.28 9.39
N GLY A 60 -0.69 -7.13 10.40
CA GLY A 60 -1.78 -6.97 11.38
C GLY A 60 -1.70 -5.65 12.15
N LYS A 61 -0.52 -5.26 12.63
CA LYS A 61 -0.33 -3.96 13.30
C LYS A 61 -0.58 -2.77 12.36
N ILE A 62 -0.23 -2.90 11.08
CA ILE A 62 -0.52 -1.89 10.07
C ILE A 62 -2.02 -1.79 9.85
N TYR A 63 -2.73 -2.92 9.79
CA TYR A 63 -4.19 -2.95 9.70
C TYR A 63 -4.82 -2.18 10.87
N ASP A 64 -4.42 -2.50 12.10
CA ASP A 64 -4.94 -1.82 13.30
C ASP A 64 -4.69 -0.31 13.24
N ALA A 65 -3.47 0.11 12.87
CA ALA A 65 -3.12 1.53 12.76
C ALA A 65 -3.86 2.27 11.64
N LEU A 66 -4.24 1.57 10.55
CA LEU A 66 -5.08 2.13 9.49
C LEU A 66 -6.55 2.22 9.91
N ASP A 67 -7.06 1.23 10.66
CA ASP A 67 -8.42 1.24 11.21
C ASP A 67 -8.61 2.39 12.22
N ASP A 68 -7.58 2.66 13.03
CA ASP A 68 -7.52 3.80 13.97
C ASP A 68 -7.57 5.18 13.31
N LEU A 69 -7.42 5.27 11.97
CA LEU A 69 -7.66 6.52 11.25
C LEU A 69 -9.15 6.88 11.18
N LEU A 70 -10.06 5.94 11.51
CA LEU A 70 -11.51 6.11 11.52
C LEU A 70 -12.05 6.67 10.18
N LEU A 71 -11.47 6.20 9.08
CA LEU A 71 -11.84 6.60 7.73
C LEU A 71 -13.13 5.89 7.30
N PRO A 72 -13.92 6.46 6.37
CA PRO A 72 -15.16 5.86 5.89
C PRO A 72 -14.93 4.71 4.88
N TYR A 73 -13.82 3.98 5.02
CA TYR A 73 -13.38 2.92 4.13
C TYR A 73 -12.93 1.72 4.97
N ARG A 74 -13.15 0.51 4.44
CA ARG A 74 -12.48 -0.68 4.97
C ARG A 74 -11.16 -0.87 4.27
N PHE A 75 -10.19 -1.43 5.00
CA PHE A 75 -8.90 -1.81 4.44
C PHE A 75 -8.85 -3.31 4.20
N SER A 76 -8.18 -3.71 3.13
CA SER A 76 -7.81 -5.10 2.86
C SER A 76 -6.31 -5.10 2.59
N LEU A 77 -5.54 -5.81 3.40
CA LEU A 77 -4.09 -5.86 3.29
C LEU A 77 -3.63 -7.25 2.87
N ILE A 78 -2.70 -7.30 1.91
CA ILE A 78 -1.99 -8.53 1.58
C ILE A 78 -0.48 -8.30 1.74
N LEU A 79 0.21 -9.32 2.25
CA LEU A 79 1.66 -9.40 2.16
C LEU A 79 2.02 -9.84 0.74
N PHE A 80 2.75 -9.00 0.00
CA PHE A 80 3.23 -9.32 -1.32
C PHE A 80 4.61 -9.96 -1.24
N ASP A 81 4.65 -11.24 -1.57
CA ASP A 81 5.86 -12.07 -1.54
C ASP A 81 5.85 -13.10 -2.69
N ARG A 82 6.84 -13.98 -2.69
CA ARG A 82 6.96 -15.06 -3.69
C ARG A 82 5.80 -16.06 -3.72
N ASN A 83 4.99 -16.11 -2.67
CA ASN A 83 3.85 -17.02 -2.52
C ASN A 83 2.52 -16.34 -2.86
N THR A 84 2.55 -15.06 -3.23
CA THR A 84 1.34 -14.33 -3.65
C THR A 84 0.74 -15.02 -4.86
N ASP A 85 -0.58 -15.16 -4.84
CA ASP A 85 -1.34 -15.75 -5.93
C ASP A 85 -0.96 -15.10 -7.27
N PRO A 86 -0.58 -15.88 -8.31
CA PRO A 86 -0.13 -15.33 -9.57
C PRO A 86 -1.13 -14.40 -10.26
N ASP A 87 -2.44 -14.62 -10.11
CA ASP A 87 -3.46 -13.77 -10.69
C ASP A 87 -3.55 -12.43 -9.95
N VAL A 88 -3.37 -12.46 -8.62
CA VAL A 88 -3.27 -11.24 -7.80
C VAL A 88 -2.01 -10.46 -8.18
N ALA A 89 -0.87 -11.14 -8.32
CA ALA A 89 0.38 -10.52 -8.73
C ALA A 89 0.30 -9.91 -10.14
N ALA A 90 -0.25 -10.62 -11.11
CA ALA A 90 -0.48 -10.11 -12.46
C ALA A 90 -1.44 -8.92 -12.46
N HIS A 91 -2.47 -8.95 -11.61
CA HIS A 91 -3.40 -7.83 -11.46
C HIS A 91 -2.71 -6.58 -10.91
N ILE A 92 -1.92 -6.72 -9.84
CA ILE A 92 -1.13 -5.62 -9.26
C ILE A 92 -0.12 -5.09 -10.27
N ALA A 93 0.61 -5.95 -10.98
CA ALA A 93 1.56 -5.52 -12.00
C ALA A 93 0.89 -4.74 -13.14
N ARG A 94 -0.35 -5.10 -13.52
CA ARG A 94 -1.06 -4.49 -14.64
C ARG A 94 -1.71 -3.15 -14.30
N VAL A 95 -2.30 -3.01 -13.11
CA VAL A 95 -3.11 -1.82 -12.76
C VAL A 95 -2.78 -1.21 -11.40
N GLY A 96 -1.79 -1.73 -10.69
CA GLY A 96 -1.39 -1.25 -9.38
C GLY A 96 -1.04 0.24 -9.40
N ILE A 97 -1.44 0.94 -8.34
CA ILE A 97 -1.13 2.37 -8.16
C ILE A 97 -0.28 2.50 -6.89
N PRO A 98 1.00 2.91 -6.99
CA PRO A 98 1.82 3.09 -5.80
C PRO A 98 1.26 4.25 -4.96
N LEU A 99 1.00 3.98 -3.68
CA LEU A 99 0.53 4.99 -2.71
C LEU A 99 1.60 5.36 -1.68
N PHE A 100 2.57 4.47 -1.47
CA PHE A 100 3.71 4.70 -0.59
C PHE A 100 4.92 3.99 -1.16
N GLN A 101 6.05 4.69 -1.17
CA GLN A 101 7.35 4.11 -1.46
C GLN A 101 8.34 4.73 -0.48
N ARG A 102 9.08 3.89 0.22
CA ARG A 102 10.13 4.34 1.13
C ARG A 102 11.29 4.85 0.31
N GLU A 103 11.74 6.06 0.62
CA GLU A 103 13.00 6.56 0.08
C GLU A 103 14.14 5.76 0.71
N HIS A 104 14.69 4.81 -0.04
CA HIS A 104 15.98 4.24 0.29
C HIS A 104 17.02 5.28 -0.10
N ALA A 105 17.66 5.89 0.89
CA ALA A 105 18.79 6.77 0.63
C ALA A 105 19.80 6.00 -0.24
N CYS A 106 19.98 6.45 -1.49
CA CYS A 106 21.06 5.98 -2.34
C CYS A 106 22.36 6.28 -1.59
N GLY A 107 23.04 5.25 -1.11
CA GLY A 107 24.31 5.39 -0.43
C GLY A 107 25.26 6.14 -1.35
N GLU A 108 25.66 7.34 -0.93
CA GLU A 108 26.75 8.09 -1.54
C GLU A 108 27.97 7.17 -1.50
N LEU A 109 28.31 6.60 -2.66
CA LEU A 109 29.49 5.76 -2.82
C LEU A 109 30.69 6.69 -2.74
N VAL A 110 31.19 6.94 -1.53
CA VAL A 110 32.47 7.63 -1.31
C VAL A 110 33.55 6.75 -1.93
N ARG A 111 33.97 7.12 -3.13
CA ARG A 111 35.15 6.58 -3.80
C ARG A 111 36.38 7.20 -3.14
N TYR A 112 37.18 6.38 -2.47
CA TYR A 112 38.58 6.69 -2.15
C TYR A 112 39.47 6.34 -3.35
#